data_AF-A0A7W0D2W8-F1
#
_entry.id   AF-A0A7W0D2W8-F1
#
_cell.length_a   1.000
_cell.length_b   1.000
_cell.length_c   1.000
_cell.angle_alpha   90.00
_cell.angle_beta   90.00
_cell.angle_gamma   90.00
#
_symmetry.space_group_name_H-M   'P 1'
#
loop_
_entity.id
_entity.type
_entity.pdbx_description
1 polymer ?
#
loop_
_entity_poly.entity_id
_entity_poly.type
_entity_poly.pdbx_seq_one_letter_code
_entity_poly.pdbx_strand_id
1 'polypeptide(L)'
;MLHSKKVVAAGLVLVMMLGSGTAAMAEGYNNNKNKGKHDDDRKGNNKIELHLTFNDLKNSEWAMRYIASLASKRVFEGYDDGTFKPQNTVSRIEAITAAVRLMGLRDQAESPAKMSTKLNFKDANQIPAWAVGYVAVALENDLFSESDDMVNPQKVSDRLWATTLLVKALKLDADAKAKMNTVLPFTDAKQIPAGSVGYVAVARERGLVDGFEDNTFKPNQPVTRAQLAALLDRVGGQLPDQDNNSLTGTVNAAVTGSTLNLTRSGSTYSYALHPEVFVYRNGAKVNVSAIQVGDQVKLSLFNNQVVFIEVTTPVNSNPSTVLYNGTVSVPVTNNTLTITNGTQSSSLALDPNVVVYRNGTRITAYDLRVGDVVSLSIANNQVTYISVTTSATPVTSSGTVSAIVNDNVLQLMKAGVNTTYTLDTNAVIYRNGVQASRSALQIGDVVNISTSNNLVTYVQVTQMAQTLSTSATLNAAVSNNVLQVTSTSSSSPAYYTVHPDVVVYRNGVRATLSDLRAGDVVNLRTSNNQVIYIEVTRNAGVDQSFDIYGYLKSTTVNAQGVIATITISQNVNGTDQNTLYNVSPSVSLSGNLGLFSEGHLVELIGSNNLVTSIVVK
;
A
#
# COMPACT_ATOMS: atom_id res chain seq x y z
N MET A 1 10.02 -13.94 -51.86
CA MET A 1 8.79 -13.15 -52.06
C MET A 1 8.72 -12.11 -50.96
N LEU A 2 8.88 -10.83 -51.32
CA LEU A 2 8.86 -9.69 -50.41
C LEU A 2 7.47 -9.54 -49.75
N HIS A 3 7.44 -9.40 -48.42
CA HIS A 3 6.26 -8.96 -47.68
C HIS A 3 6.37 -7.45 -47.40
N SER A 4 5.53 -6.64 -48.03
CA SER A 4 5.46 -5.21 -47.81
C SER A 4 4.69 -4.90 -46.52
N LYS A 5 5.33 -4.20 -45.58
CA LYS A 5 4.64 -3.52 -44.47
C LYS A 5 3.92 -2.29 -45.03
N LYS A 6 2.59 -2.27 -45.01
CA LYS A 6 1.81 -1.05 -45.25
C LYS A 6 1.63 -0.31 -43.93
N VAL A 7 2.32 0.82 -43.80
CA VAL A 7 2.03 1.85 -42.80
C VAL A 7 0.82 2.62 -43.32
N VAL A 8 -0.33 2.51 -42.65
CA VAL A 8 -1.50 3.33 -42.94
C VAL A 8 -1.42 4.58 -42.07
N ALA A 9 -1.07 5.71 -42.70
CA ALA A 9 -1.25 7.03 -42.12
C ALA A 9 -2.73 7.40 -42.24
N ALA A 10 -3.45 7.44 -41.13
CA ALA A 10 -4.81 7.95 -41.09
C ALA A 10 -4.78 9.49 -40.99
N GLY A 11 -5.04 10.16 -42.11
CA GLY A 11 -5.29 11.61 -42.13
C GLY A 11 -6.73 11.90 -41.69
N LEU A 12 -6.89 12.67 -40.62
CA LEU A 12 -8.19 13.17 -40.16
C LEU A 12 -8.64 14.36 -41.03
N VAL A 13 -9.82 14.27 -41.65
CA VAL A 13 -10.47 15.39 -42.33
C VAL A 13 -11.43 16.06 -41.36
N LEU A 14 -11.23 17.36 -41.12
CA LEU A 14 -12.03 18.21 -40.24
C LEU A 14 -13.27 18.74 -40.99
N VAL A 15 -14.48 18.40 -40.52
CA VAL A 15 -15.72 19.06 -40.94
C VAL A 15 -16.31 19.76 -39.72
N MET A 16 -16.30 21.10 -39.73
CA MET A 16 -16.91 21.91 -38.67
C MET A 16 -18.44 21.84 -38.79
N MET A 17 -19.10 21.27 -37.79
CA MET A 17 -20.53 21.49 -37.55
C MET A 17 -20.73 21.91 -36.09
N LEU A 18 -21.43 23.03 -35.91
CA LEU A 18 -21.75 23.65 -34.64
C LEU A 18 -22.76 22.77 -33.87
N GLY A 19 -22.34 22.23 -32.72
CA GLY A 19 -23.19 21.48 -31.79
C GLY A 19 -22.96 21.97 -30.36
N SER A 20 -24.04 22.44 -29.72
CA SER A 20 -24.09 22.90 -28.34
C SER A 20 -24.06 21.72 -27.37
N GLY A 21 -22.96 21.52 -26.64
CA GLY A 21 -22.81 20.43 -25.66
C GLY A 21 -21.76 20.73 -24.58
N THR A 22 -21.92 21.79 -23.80
CA THR A 22 -20.96 22.20 -22.77
C THR A 22 -21.24 21.66 -21.35
N ALA A 23 -22.34 20.91 -21.11
CA ALA A 23 -22.77 20.55 -19.74
C ALA A 23 -22.61 19.06 -19.34
N ALA A 24 -21.94 18.24 -20.14
CA ALA A 24 -21.92 16.77 -19.99
C ALA A 24 -21.36 16.23 -18.66
N MET A 25 -20.63 17.02 -17.86
CA MET A 25 -20.08 16.59 -16.57
C MET A 25 -20.81 17.25 -15.36
N ALA A 26 -21.81 18.09 -15.61
CA ALA A 26 -22.45 18.95 -14.60
C ALA A 26 -23.79 18.40 -14.05
N GLU A 27 -24.45 17.47 -14.73
CA GLU A 27 -25.77 16.95 -14.32
C GLU A 27 -25.67 15.88 -13.23
N GLY A 28 -25.57 16.33 -11.98
CA GLY A 28 -25.89 15.52 -10.82
C GLY A 28 -27.41 15.28 -10.76
N TYR A 29 -27.81 14.01 -10.73
CA TYR A 29 -29.19 13.55 -10.48
C TYR A 29 -29.79 14.27 -9.27
N ASN A 30 -30.70 15.21 -9.49
CA ASN A 30 -31.60 15.69 -8.45
C ASN A 30 -33.03 15.69 -8.99
N ASN A 31 -33.80 14.68 -8.58
CA ASN A 31 -35.24 14.62 -8.83
C ASN A 31 -35.92 15.71 -8.00
N ASN A 32 -36.18 16.87 -8.60
CA ASN A 32 -37.22 17.74 -8.08
C ASN A 32 -38.11 18.26 -9.20
N LYS A 33 -39.33 17.72 -9.24
CA LYS A 33 -40.41 18.19 -10.10
C LYS A 33 -40.79 19.60 -9.64
N ASN A 34 -40.51 20.62 -10.44
CA ASN A 34 -41.37 21.79 -10.42
C ASN A 34 -41.57 22.38 -11.81
N LYS A 35 -42.85 22.50 -12.18
CA LYS A 35 -43.32 23.03 -13.47
C LYS A 35 -43.23 24.55 -13.45
N GLY A 36 -42.61 25.12 -14.47
CA GLY A 36 -42.70 26.55 -14.77
C GLY A 36 -42.39 26.80 -16.25
N LYS A 37 -43.42 27.06 -17.04
CA LYS A 37 -43.33 27.51 -18.43
C LYS A 37 -42.64 28.88 -18.47
N HIS A 38 -41.68 29.05 -19.37
CA HIS A 38 -41.46 30.31 -20.08
C HIS A 38 -40.68 30.02 -21.37
N ASP A 39 -41.38 30.16 -22.50
CA ASP A 39 -40.78 30.37 -23.81
C ASP A 39 -40.22 31.80 -23.84
N ASP A 40 -38.96 31.98 -24.26
CA ASP A 40 -38.57 33.07 -25.18
C ASP A 40 -37.12 32.94 -25.65
N ASP A 41 -37.01 32.89 -26.98
CA ASP A 41 -35.92 33.27 -27.88
C ASP A 41 -34.62 33.82 -27.27
N ARG A 42 -33.55 33.02 -27.33
CA ARG A 42 -32.17 33.53 -27.40
C ARG A 42 -31.34 32.78 -28.44
N LYS A 43 -31.35 33.31 -29.67
CA LYS A 43 -30.19 33.21 -30.57
C LYS A 43 -29.04 34.04 -29.96
N GLY A 44 -28.25 33.44 -29.10
CA GLY A 44 -27.04 34.03 -28.54
C GLY A 44 -25.82 33.19 -28.92
N ASN A 45 -24.78 33.84 -29.44
CA ASN A 45 -23.46 33.24 -29.61
C ASN A 45 -23.01 32.61 -28.28
N ASN A 46 -23.07 31.29 -28.15
CA ASN A 46 -22.55 30.57 -27.00
C ASN A 46 -21.02 30.66 -26.99
N LYS A 47 -20.51 31.73 -26.37
CA LYS A 47 -19.09 31.85 -26.03
C LYS A 47 -18.82 30.81 -24.95
N ILE A 48 -18.13 29.73 -25.31
CA ILE A 48 -17.70 28.70 -24.37
C ILE A 48 -16.83 29.38 -23.31
N GLU A 49 -17.30 29.42 -22.07
CA GLU A 49 -16.61 30.06 -20.94
C GLU A 49 -15.72 29.01 -20.28
N LEU A 50 -14.42 29.30 -20.20
CA LEU A 50 -13.45 28.37 -19.63
C LEU A 50 -13.24 28.71 -18.15
N HIS A 51 -13.76 27.87 -17.26
CA HIS A 51 -13.48 27.98 -15.83
C HIS A 51 -12.13 27.35 -15.53
N LEU A 52 -11.17 28.21 -15.22
CA LEU A 52 -9.82 27.83 -14.82
C LEU A 52 -9.75 27.72 -13.29
N THR A 53 -10.49 28.56 -12.57
CA THR A 53 -10.55 28.49 -11.11
C THR A 53 -11.78 27.75 -10.59
N PHE A 54 -11.60 27.06 -9.45
CA PHE A 54 -12.66 26.31 -8.78
C PHE A 54 -12.66 26.62 -7.28
N ASN A 55 -13.85 26.84 -6.73
CA ASN A 55 -14.03 27.36 -5.37
C ASN A 55 -13.66 26.36 -4.25
N ASP A 56 -13.54 25.08 -4.57
CA ASP A 56 -13.45 23.97 -3.62
C ASP A 56 -12.09 23.24 -3.61
N LEU A 57 -11.05 23.84 -4.19
CA LEU A 57 -9.71 23.24 -4.28
C LEU A 57 -8.80 23.49 -3.06
N LYS A 58 -9.27 24.23 -2.04
CA LYS A 58 -8.45 24.56 -0.85
C LYS A 58 -7.87 23.33 -0.13
N ASN A 59 -8.61 22.21 -0.12
CA ASN A 59 -8.16 20.96 0.50
C ASN A 59 -7.59 19.97 -0.53
N SER A 60 -7.30 20.41 -1.75
CA SER A 60 -6.80 19.58 -2.86
C SER A 60 -5.79 20.35 -3.70
N GLU A 61 -4.95 21.17 -3.04
CA GLU A 61 -3.92 21.99 -3.68
C GLU A 61 -2.95 21.15 -4.51
N TRP A 62 -2.64 19.92 -4.06
CA TRP A 62 -1.83 18.94 -4.79
C TRP A 62 -2.40 18.64 -6.19
N ALA A 63 -3.73 18.66 -6.34
CA ALA A 63 -4.41 18.35 -7.59
C ALA A 63 -4.59 19.59 -8.49
N MET A 64 -4.41 20.79 -7.94
CA MET A 64 -4.73 22.04 -8.62
C MET A 64 -3.97 22.19 -9.94
N ARG A 65 -2.69 21.81 -9.99
CA ARG A 65 -1.90 21.86 -11.23
C ARG A 65 -2.46 20.93 -12.30
N TYR A 66 -2.77 19.69 -11.93
CA TYR A 66 -3.32 18.69 -12.86
C TYR A 66 -4.70 19.13 -13.37
N ILE A 67 -5.54 19.64 -12.48
CA ILE A 67 -6.87 20.14 -12.79
C ILE A 67 -6.77 21.34 -13.74
N ALA A 68 -5.89 22.30 -13.45
CA ALA A 68 -5.65 23.47 -14.30
C ALA A 68 -5.15 23.10 -15.69
N SER A 69 -4.17 22.19 -15.78
CA SER A 69 -3.65 21.66 -17.05
C SER A 69 -4.77 21.02 -17.86
N LEU A 70 -5.55 20.12 -17.27
CA LEU A 70 -6.65 19.43 -17.95
C LEU A 70 -7.82 20.36 -18.30
N ALA A 71 -8.07 21.39 -17.49
CA ALA A 71 -9.05 22.43 -17.79
C ALA A 71 -8.62 23.23 -19.02
N SER A 72 -7.36 23.63 -19.10
CA SER A 72 -6.81 24.32 -20.27
C SER A 72 -6.94 23.53 -21.57
N LYS A 73 -6.97 22.19 -21.47
CA LYS A 73 -7.14 21.23 -22.57
C LYS A 73 -8.60 20.82 -22.79
N ARG A 74 -9.54 21.37 -22.03
CA ARG A 74 -10.98 21.03 -22.05
C ARG A 74 -11.27 19.55 -21.81
N VAL A 75 -10.38 18.89 -21.06
CA VAL A 75 -10.58 17.50 -20.60
C VAL A 75 -11.54 17.50 -19.41
N PHE A 76 -11.32 18.41 -18.45
CA PHE A 76 -12.24 18.68 -17.34
C PHE A 76 -12.71 20.13 -17.38
N GLU A 77 -13.99 20.38 -17.16
CA GLU A 77 -14.56 21.74 -17.19
C GLU A 77 -15.21 22.14 -15.85
N GLY A 78 -15.11 21.28 -14.83
CA GLY A 78 -15.79 21.46 -13.54
C GLY A 78 -17.31 21.34 -13.64
N TYR A 79 -18.01 21.98 -12.70
CA TYR A 79 -19.47 22.07 -12.64
C TYR A 79 -19.90 23.53 -12.84
N ASP A 80 -21.13 23.72 -13.30
CA ASP A 80 -21.72 25.05 -13.54
C ASP A 80 -21.81 25.91 -12.27
N ASP A 81 -21.73 25.29 -11.08
CA ASP A 81 -21.67 25.95 -9.78
C ASP A 81 -20.27 26.53 -9.42
N GLY A 82 -19.30 26.42 -10.34
CA GLY A 82 -17.93 26.89 -10.14
C GLY A 82 -17.08 25.98 -9.25
N THR A 83 -17.52 24.75 -8.99
CA THR A 83 -16.75 23.74 -8.23
C THR A 83 -16.14 22.68 -9.13
N PHE A 84 -15.11 21.99 -8.62
CA PHE A 84 -14.52 20.82 -9.29
C PHE A 84 -14.95 19.49 -8.64
N LYS A 85 -15.33 19.51 -7.36
CA LYS A 85 -15.66 18.37 -6.50
C LYS A 85 -14.53 17.33 -6.43
N PRO A 86 -13.31 17.71 -6.01
CA PRO A 86 -12.10 16.89 -6.14
C PRO A 86 -12.19 15.53 -5.44
N GLN A 87 -12.98 15.43 -4.37
CA GLN A 87 -13.14 14.22 -3.55
C GLN A 87 -14.25 13.29 -4.04
N ASN A 88 -15.10 13.74 -4.96
CA ASN A 88 -16.16 12.89 -5.51
C ASN A 88 -15.55 11.77 -6.35
N THR A 89 -16.13 10.58 -6.26
CA THR A 89 -15.77 9.46 -7.14
C THR A 89 -16.27 9.69 -8.55
N VAL A 90 -15.57 9.13 -9.54
CA VAL A 90 -15.91 9.26 -10.96
C VAL A 90 -16.60 7.99 -11.45
N SER A 91 -17.63 8.14 -12.28
CA SER A 91 -18.28 7.03 -12.98
C SER A 91 -17.48 6.57 -14.22
N ARG A 92 -17.76 5.36 -14.73
CA ARG A 92 -17.09 4.86 -15.94
C ARG A 92 -17.36 5.74 -17.15
N ILE A 93 -18.57 6.28 -17.30
CA ILE A 93 -18.90 7.14 -18.44
C ILE A 93 -18.14 8.46 -18.41
N GLU A 94 -17.96 9.06 -17.22
CA GLU A 94 -17.15 10.26 -17.04
C GLU A 94 -15.67 10.00 -17.34
N ALA A 95 -15.13 8.85 -16.90
CA ALA A 95 -13.75 8.48 -17.16
C ALA A 95 -13.47 8.19 -18.66
N ILE A 96 -14.38 7.51 -19.37
CA ILE A 96 -14.30 7.32 -20.83
C ILE A 96 -14.32 8.67 -21.53
N THR A 97 -15.24 9.55 -21.14
CA THR A 97 -15.37 10.90 -21.70
C THR A 97 -14.07 11.69 -21.51
N ALA A 98 -13.49 11.66 -20.31
CA ALA A 98 -12.22 12.33 -20.02
C ALA A 98 -11.05 11.74 -20.83
N ALA A 99 -10.98 10.41 -20.99
CA ALA A 99 -9.95 9.77 -21.81
C ALA A 99 -10.07 10.16 -23.29
N VAL A 100 -11.27 10.16 -23.86
CA VAL A 100 -11.51 10.56 -25.27
C VAL A 100 -11.18 12.04 -25.48
N ARG A 101 -11.52 12.91 -24.52
CA ARG A 101 -11.13 14.33 -24.56
C ARG A 101 -9.62 14.50 -24.47
N LEU A 102 -8.96 13.74 -23.59
CA LEU A 102 -7.49 13.76 -23.47
C LEU A 102 -6.80 13.35 -24.77
N MET A 103 -7.40 12.42 -25.53
CA MET A 103 -6.92 12.03 -26.85
C MET A 103 -7.15 13.09 -27.94
N GLY A 104 -7.78 14.23 -27.62
CA GLY A 104 -8.09 15.29 -28.57
C GLY A 104 -9.30 14.99 -29.46
N LEU A 105 -10.10 13.98 -29.15
CA LEU A 105 -11.17 13.47 -30.02
C LEU A 105 -12.57 14.01 -29.63
N ARG A 106 -12.63 15.13 -28.90
CA ARG A 106 -13.87 15.76 -28.47
C ARG A 106 -14.78 16.11 -29.64
N ASP A 107 -14.27 16.85 -30.62
CA ASP A 107 -15.08 17.33 -31.74
C ASP A 107 -15.64 16.17 -32.58
N GLN A 108 -14.87 15.10 -32.73
CA GLN A 108 -15.35 13.86 -33.35
C GLN A 108 -16.49 13.26 -32.52
N ALA A 109 -16.29 13.12 -31.21
CA ALA A 109 -17.29 12.54 -30.31
C ALA A 109 -18.59 13.37 -30.24
N GLU A 110 -18.49 14.70 -30.24
CA GLU A 110 -19.65 15.61 -30.17
C GLU A 110 -20.33 15.83 -31.53
N SER A 111 -19.79 15.27 -32.63
CA SER A 111 -20.40 15.40 -33.95
C SER A 111 -21.80 14.75 -34.01
N PRO A 112 -22.77 15.31 -34.77
CA PRO A 112 -24.12 14.75 -34.87
C PRO A 112 -24.14 13.27 -35.31
N ALA A 113 -23.19 12.89 -36.18
CA ALA A 113 -23.04 11.52 -36.65
C ALA A 113 -22.65 10.57 -35.50
N LYS A 114 -21.66 10.92 -34.67
CA LYS A 114 -21.25 10.09 -33.54
C LYS A 114 -22.31 10.04 -32.45
N MET A 115 -22.96 11.17 -32.16
CA MET A 115 -24.00 11.26 -31.14
C MET A 115 -25.25 10.44 -31.46
N SER A 116 -25.48 10.12 -32.73
CA SER A 116 -26.59 9.28 -33.20
C SER A 116 -26.20 7.81 -33.39
N THR A 117 -25.00 7.40 -32.97
CA THR A 117 -24.50 6.04 -33.18
C THR A 117 -25.33 5.03 -32.40
N LYS A 118 -25.79 3.98 -33.10
CA LYS A 118 -26.39 2.81 -32.43
C LYS A 118 -25.28 1.93 -31.84
N LEU A 119 -25.14 1.97 -30.53
CA LEU A 119 -24.15 1.19 -29.79
C LEU A 119 -24.64 -0.25 -29.58
N ASN A 120 -23.73 -1.23 -29.71
CA ASN A 120 -24.02 -2.65 -29.55
C ASN A 120 -23.68 -3.18 -28.15
N PHE A 121 -24.00 -2.41 -27.11
CA PHE A 121 -23.86 -2.83 -25.72
C PHE A 121 -25.22 -3.24 -25.16
N LYS A 122 -25.24 -4.25 -24.28
CA LYS A 122 -26.47 -4.70 -23.62
C LYS A 122 -27.15 -3.62 -22.78
N ASP A 123 -26.36 -2.70 -22.24
CA ASP A 123 -26.79 -1.57 -21.43
C ASP A 123 -26.70 -0.22 -22.18
N ALA A 124 -26.72 -0.25 -23.52
CA ALA A 124 -26.69 0.96 -24.33
C ALA A 124 -27.80 1.97 -23.99
N ASN A 125 -28.95 1.49 -23.52
CA ASN A 125 -30.07 2.33 -23.08
C ASN A 125 -29.81 3.08 -21.75
N GLN A 126 -28.77 2.72 -21.00
CA GLN A 126 -28.38 3.42 -19.76
C GLN A 126 -27.34 4.52 -20.02
N ILE A 127 -26.82 4.61 -21.25
CA ILE A 127 -25.84 5.62 -21.64
C ILE A 127 -26.58 6.96 -21.84
N PRO A 128 -26.19 8.03 -21.13
CA PRO A 128 -26.78 9.34 -21.35
C PRO A 128 -26.61 9.80 -22.79
N ALA A 129 -27.61 10.49 -23.34
CA ALA A 129 -27.58 10.94 -24.73
C ALA A 129 -26.31 11.75 -25.07
N TRP A 130 -25.83 12.57 -24.13
CA TRP A 130 -24.62 13.37 -24.30
C TRP A 130 -23.34 12.53 -24.45
N ALA A 131 -23.34 11.28 -23.98
CA ALA A 131 -22.16 10.41 -23.90
C ALA A 131 -22.07 9.41 -25.05
N VAL A 132 -23.13 9.27 -25.86
CA VAL A 132 -23.21 8.26 -26.93
C VAL A 132 -22.03 8.37 -27.90
N GLY A 133 -21.74 9.60 -28.36
CA GLY A 133 -20.63 9.81 -29.29
C GLY A 133 -19.26 9.58 -28.68
N TYR A 134 -19.09 9.84 -27.38
CA TYR A 134 -17.85 9.52 -26.64
C TYR A 134 -17.62 8.01 -26.54
N VAL A 135 -18.68 7.24 -26.26
CA VAL A 135 -18.58 5.78 -26.24
C VAL A 135 -18.30 5.22 -27.64
N ALA A 136 -18.91 5.77 -28.68
CA ALA A 136 -18.64 5.40 -30.07
C ALA A 136 -17.17 5.64 -30.46
N VAL A 137 -16.62 6.82 -30.13
CA VAL A 137 -15.21 7.14 -30.40
C VAL A 137 -14.26 6.28 -29.57
N ALA A 138 -14.61 5.96 -28.32
CA ALA A 138 -13.82 5.05 -27.50
C ALA A 138 -13.75 3.63 -28.09
N LEU A 139 -14.87 3.11 -28.62
CA LEU A 139 -14.91 1.84 -29.36
C LEU A 139 -13.98 1.87 -30.58
N GLU A 140 -14.05 2.92 -31.40
CA GLU A 140 -13.20 3.09 -32.60
C GLU A 140 -11.70 3.20 -32.29
N ASN A 141 -11.37 3.44 -31.01
CA ASN A 141 -10.02 3.62 -30.55
C ASN A 141 -9.53 2.49 -29.63
N ASP A 142 -10.21 1.35 -29.60
CA ASP A 142 -9.79 0.16 -28.84
C ASP A 142 -9.73 0.37 -27.31
N LEU A 143 -10.51 1.33 -26.79
CA LEU A 143 -10.62 1.58 -25.34
C LEU A 143 -11.46 0.50 -24.63
N PHE A 144 -12.21 -0.29 -25.39
CA PHE A 144 -12.91 -1.49 -24.92
C PHE A 144 -12.16 -2.75 -25.37
N SER A 145 -12.40 -3.86 -24.69
CA SER A 145 -11.93 -5.19 -25.12
C SER A 145 -12.97 -5.85 -26.02
N GLU A 146 -12.54 -6.77 -26.90
CA GLU A 146 -13.45 -7.51 -27.80
C GLU A 146 -14.53 -8.31 -27.07
N SER A 147 -14.27 -8.68 -25.80
CA SER A 147 -15.20 -9.40 -24.94
C SER A 147 -16.16 -8.51 -24.15
N ASP A 148 -16.00 -7.18 -24.21
CA ASP A 148 -16.84 -6.26 -23.44
C ASP A 148 -18.22 -6.13 -24.10
N ASP A 149 -19.28 -6.56 -23.40
CA ASP A 149 -20.66 -6.48 -23.87
C ASP A 149 -21.53 -5.46 -23.09
N MET A 150 -20.93 -4.78 -22.09
CA MET A 150 -21.56 -3.74 -21.27
C MET A 150 -20.60 -2.58 -20.98
N VAL A 151 -21.10 -1.35 -20.97
CA VAL A 151 -20.33 -0.15 -20.59
C VAL A 151 -20.31 0.04 -19.08
N ASN A 152 -21.42 -0.26 -18.40
CA ASN A 152 -21.75 0.07 -17.02
C ASN A 152 -21.63 1.58 -16.73
N PRO A 153 -22.36 2.46 -17.43
CA PRO A 153 -22.06 3.90 -17.48
C PRO A 153 -22.07 4.57 -16.11
N GLN A 154 -22.99 4.18 -15.23
CA GLN A 154 -23.15 4.76 -13.89
C GLN A 154 -22.28 4.10 -12.81
N LYS A 155 -21.62 2.98 -13.12
CA LYS A 155 -20.78 2.29 -12.14
C LYS A 155 -19.59 3.17 -11.81
N VAL A 156 -19.27 3.28 -10.51
CA VAL A 156 -18.07 3.95 -10.03
C VAL A 156 -16.82 3.29 -10.62
N SER A 157 -15.93 4.12 -11.17
CA SER A 157 -14.66 3.69 -11.73
C SER A 157 -13.70 3.33 -10.60
N ASP A 158 -13.28 2.07 -10.57
CA ASP A 158 -12.17 1.61 -9.73
C ASP A 158 -10.82 1.93 -10.37
N ARG A 159 -9.76 1.83 -9.55
CA ARG A 159 -8.40 2.19 -9.92
C ARG A 159 -7.84 1.28 -11.01
N LEU A 160 -8.12 -0.02 -10.97
CA LEU A 160 -7.66 -0.95 -11.99
C LEU A 160 -8.26 -0.62 -13.36
N TRP A 161 -9.57 -0.39 -13.40
CA TRP A 161 -10.26 -0.11 -14.63
C TRP A 161 -9.84 1.24 -15.23
N ALA A 162 -9.73 2.29 -14.41
CA ALA A 162 -9.19 3.58 -14.86
C ALA A 162 -7.77 3.43 -15.41
N THR A 163 -6.90 2.67 -14.75
CA THR A 163 -5.53 2.40 -15.21
C THR A 163 -5.53 1.70 -16.57
N THR A 164 -6.40 0.70 -16.75
CA THR A 164 -6.51 -0.07 -17.99
C THR A 164 -6.98 0.81 -19.14
N LEU A 165 -8.00 1.64 -18.90
CA LEU A 165 -8.50 2.63 -19.87
C LEU A 165 -7.39 3.58 -20.35
N LEU A 166 -6.56 4.08 -19.43
CA LEU A 166 -5.49 5.03 -19.74
C LEU A 166 -4.33 4.40 -20.50
N VAL A 167 -3.96 3.15 -20.18
CA VAL A 167 -2.96 2.40 -20.95
C VAL A 167 -3.45 2.14 -22.39
N LYS A 168 -4.74 1.82 -22.56
CA LYS A 168 -5.37 1.70 -23.89
C LYS A 168 -5.40 3.04 -24.64
N ALA A 169 -5.70 4.14 -23.96
CA ALA A 169 -5.67 5.49 -24.55
C ALA A 169 -4.27 5.86 -25.08
N LEU A 170 -3.20 5.39 -24.45
CA LEU A 170 -1.81 5.52 -24.94
C LEU A 170 -1.45 4.54 -26.07
N LYS A 171 -2.39 3.70 -26.51
CA LYS A 171 -2.18 2.63 -27.50
C LYS A 171 -1.11 1.60 -27.08
N LEU A 172 -1.00 1.35 -25.77
CA LEU A 172 -0.05 0.40 -25.18
C LEU A 172 -0.69 -0.96 -24.84
N ASP A 173 -1.82 -1.29 -25.47
CA ASP A 173 -2.56 -2.55 -25.25
C ASP A 173 -1.69 -3.79 -25.59
N ALA A 174 -0.92 -3.73 -26.68
CA ALA A 174 -0.01 -4.80 -27.07
C ALA A 174 1.14 -4.99 -26.06
N ASP A 175 1.75 -3.90 -25.59
CA ASP A 175 2.80 -3.92 -24.56
C ASP A 175 2.28 -4.51 -23.26
N ALA A 176 1.03 -4.16 -22.89
CA ALA A 176 0.37 -4.71 -21.71
C ALA A 176 0.13 -6.22 -21.88
N LYS A 177 -0.43 -6.65 -23.01
CA LYS A 177 -0.65 -8.08 -23.32
C LYS A 177 0.64 -8.90 -23.27
N ALA A 178 1.77 -8.34 -23.70
CA ALA A 178 3.07 -9.00 -23.61
C ALA A 178 3.59 -9.18 -22.16
N LYS A 179 3.07 -8.41 -21.20
CA LYS A 179 3.51 -8.37 -19.79
C LYS A 179 2.52 -9.03 -18.82
N MET A 180 1.59 -9.86 -19.30
CA MET A 180 0.57 -10.49 -18.46
C MET A 180 1.14 -11.42 -17.38
N ASN A 181 2.34 -11.98 -17.60
CA ASN A 181 2.99 -12.87 -16.64
C ASN A 181 3.95 -12.15 -15.67
N THR A 182 3.95 -10.81 -15.67
CA THR A 182 4.83 -10.02 -14.80
C THR A 182 4.44 -10.18 -13.33
N VAL A 183 5.42 -10.44 -12.47
CA VAL A 183 5.23 -10.41 -11.02
C VAL A 183 5.14 -8.95 -10.57
N LEU A 184 3.95 -8.53 -10.15
CA LEU A 184 3.73 -7.18 -9.63
C LEU A 184 4.24 -7.06 -8.18
N PRO A 185 4.93 -5.97 -7.82
CA PRO A 185 5.50 -5.79 -6.49
C PRO A 185 4.48 -5.32 -5.44
N PHE A 186 3.21 -5.73 -5.56
CA PHE A 186 2.13 -5.32 -4.67
C PHE A 186 1.66 -6.44 -3.76
N THR A 187 1.41 -6.13 -2.49
CA THR A 187 0.95 -7.10 -1.48
C THR A 187 -0.46 -7.61 -1.79
N ASP A 188 -1.29 -6.78 -2.42
CA ASP A 188 -2.62 -7.12 -2.91
C ASP A 188 -2.64 -7.51 -4.40
N ALA A 189 -1.50 -7.86 -5.01
CA ALA A 189 -1.42 -8.25 -6.42
C ALA A 189 -2.37 -9.41 -6.78
N LYS A 190 -2.70 -10.28 -5.81
CA LYS A 190 -3.67 -11.37 -5.98
C LYS A 190 -5.10 -10.89 -6.23
N GLN A 191 -5.43 -9.64 -5.90
CA GLN A 191 -6.73 -9.03 -6.20
C GLN A 191 -6.81 -8.48 -7.63
N ILE A 192 -5.68 -8.43 -8.35
CA ILE A 192 -5.64 -8.01 -9.75
C ILE A 192 -5.97 -9.24 -10.61
N PRO A 193 -7.03 -9.20 -11.45
CA PRO A 193 -7.33 -10.28 -12.39
C PRO A 193 -6.14 -10.58 -13.30
N ALA A 194 -5.93 -11.87 -13.62
CA ALA A 194 -4.80 -12.31 -14.44
C ALA A 194 -4.71 -11.58 -15.80
N GLY A 195 -5.86 -11.32 -16.43
CA GLY A 195 -5.95 -10.57 -17.70
C GLY A 195 -5.66 -9.07 -17.60
N SER A 196 -5.40 -8.55 -16.40
CA SER A 196 -5.13 -7.12 -16.16
C SER A 196 -3.71 -6.85 -15.62
N VAL A 197 -2.94 -7.89 -15.29
CA VAL A 197 -1.59 -7.79 -14.72
C VAL A 197 -0.68 -6.93 -15.59
N GLY A 198 -0.67 -7.20 -16.90
CA GLY A 198 0.18 -6.50 -17.84
C GLY A 198 -0.12 -5.01 -17.97
N TYR A 199 -1.38 -4.60 -17.82
CA TYR A 199 -1.75 -3.18 -17.84
C TYR A 199 -1.22 -2.45 -16.62
N VAL A 200 -1.30 -3.06 -15.43
CA VAL A 200 -0.73 -2.49 -14.21
C VAL A 200 0.80 -2.42 -14.31
N ALA A 201 1.45 -3.44 -14.89
CA ALA A 201 2.89 -3.46 -15.12
C ALA A 201 3.33 -2.31 -16.04
N VAL A 202 2.69 -2.16 -17.19
CA VAL A 202 2.98 -1.06 -18.13
C VAL A 202 2.70 0.30 -17.50
N ALA A 203 1.58 0.46 -16.81
CA ALA A 203 1.24 1.72 -16.17
C ALA A 203 2.27 2.14 -15.12
N ARG A 204 2.82 1.18 -14.37
CA ARG A 204 3.92 1.43 -13.42
C ARG A 204 5.23 1.80 -14.13
N GLU A 205 5.62 1.04 -15.15
CA GLU A 205 6.84 1.29 -15.92
C GLU A 205 6.84 2.65 -16.63
N ARG A 206 5.67 3.09 -17.09
CA ARG A 206 5.46 4.41 -17.69
C ARG A 206 5.24 5.51 -16.65
N GLY A 207 5.32 5.23 -15.34
CA GLY A 207 5.12 6.22 -14.28
C GLY A 207 3.72 6.81 -14.22
N LEU A 208 2.70 6.12 -14.75
CA LEU A 208 1.30 6.56 -14.72
C LEU A 208 0.70 6.33 -13.34
N VAL A 209 1.00 5.15 -12.76
CA VAL A 209 0.49 4.71 -11.45
C VAL A 209 1.63 4.21 -10.59
N ASP A 210 1.47 4.43 -9.29
CA ASP A 210 2.30 3.84 -8.24
C ASP A 210 1.45 3.00 -7.29
N GLY A 211 2.13 2.23 -6.44
CA GLY A 211 1.52 1.65 -5.25
C GLY A 211 1.32 2.68 -4.14
N PHE A 212 0.47 2.33 -3.19
CA PHE A 212 0.30 3.04 -1.94
C PHE A 212 1.42 2.69 -0.94
N GLU A 213 1.47 3.45 0.15
CA GLU A 213 2.50 3.31 1.18
C GLU A 213 2.57 1.94 1.85
N ASP A 214 1.44 1.23 1.87
CA ASP A 214 1.21 -0.12 2.38
C ASP A 214 1.59 -1.22 1.36
N ASN A 215 2.31 -0.86 0.29
CA ASN A 215 2.68 -1.70 -0.84
C ASN A 215 1.49 -2.30 -1.60
N THR A 216 0.31 -1.69 -1.52
CA THR A 216 -0.85 -2.16 -2.27
C THR A 216 -1.03 -1.35 -3.56
N PHE A 217 -1.69 -1.93 -4.56
CA PHE A 217 -2.20 -1.22 -5.72
C PHE A 217 -3.63 -0.71 -5.51
N LYS A 218 -4.42 -1.39 -4.67
CA LYS A 218 -5.85 -1.16 -4.40
C LYS A 218 -6.71 -1.22 -5.68
N PRO A 219 -6.74 -2.36 -6.40
CA PRO A 219 -7.39 -2.45 -7.71
C PRO A 219 -8.88 -2.10 -7.69
N ASN A 220 -9.57 -2.42 -6.60
CA ASN A 220 -11.00 -2.22 -6.44
C ASN A 220 -11.37 -0.86 -5.79
N GLN A 221 -10.38 -0.02 -5.46
CA GLN A 221 -10.64 1.26 -4.81
C GLN A 221 -11.23 2.25 -5.84
N PRO A 222 -12.36 2.91 -5.52
CA PRO A 222 -12.87 4.02 -6.31
C PRO A 222 -11.85 5.14 -6.54
N VAL A 223 -11.82 5.68 -7.76
CA VAL A 223 -10.96 6.83 -8.10
C VAL A 223 -11.74 8.12 -7.91
N THR A 224 -11.17 9.05 -7.15
CA THR A 224 -11.70 10.42 -7.00
C THR A 224 -11.40 11.28 -8.24
N ARG A 225 -12.16 12.35 -8.46
CA ARG A 225 -11.96 13.31 -9.56
C ARG A 225 -10.54 13.89 -9.56
N ALA A 226 -10.01 14.25 -8.40
CA ALA A 226 -8.64 14.73 -8.27
C ALA A 226 -7.59 13.67 -8.63
N GLN A 227 -7.79 12.41 -8.20
CA GLN A 227 -6.90 11.30 -8.57
C GLN A 227 -6.95 11.00 -10.06
N LEU A 228 -8.15 10.99 -10.66
CA LEU A 228 -8.29 10.78 -12.11
C LEU A 228 -7.62 11.92 -12.89
N ALA A 229 -7.75 13.18 -12.44
CA ALA A 229 -7.06 14.32 -13.04
C ALA A 229 -5.52 14.14 -13.01
N ALA A 230 -4.96 13.70 -11.90
CA ALA A 230 -3.52 13.43 -11.83
C ALA A 230 -3.08 12.29 -12.76
N LEU A 231 -3.88 11.23 -12.88
CA LEU A 231 -3.60 10.14 -13.81
C LEU A 231 -3.66 10.61 -15.27
N LEU A 232 -4.72 11.32 -15.65
CA LEU A 232 -4.91 11.86 -17.00
C LEU A 232 -3.81 12.86 -17.39
N ASP A 233 -3.38 13.73 -16.48
CA ASP A 233 -2.32 14.70 -16.78
C ASP A 233 -0.97 14.00 -17.08
N ARG A 234 -0.62 12.97 -16.31
CA ARG A 234 0.58 12.14 -16.58
C ARG A 234 0.50 11.44 -17.94
N VAL A 235 -0.69 10.94 -18.29
CA VAL A 235 -0.95 10.32 -19.60
C VAL A 235 -0.83 11.35 -20.72
N GLY A 236 -1.41 12.54 -20.54
CA GLY A 236 -1.36 13.63 -21.50
C GLY A 236 0.06 14.08 -21.83
N GLY A 237 0.97 14.05 -20.86
CA GLY A 237 2.40 14.31 -21.08
C GLY A 237 3.13 13.26 -21.92
N GLN A 238 2.53 12.09 -22.15
CA GLN A 238 3.12 10.99 -22.94
C GLN A 238 2.43 10.79 -24.29
N LEU A 239 1.28 11.43 -24.52
CA LEU A 239 0.67 11.47 -25.85
C LEU A 239 1.57 12.29 -26.78
N PRO A 240 1.83 11.85 -28.03
CA PRO A 240 2.51 12.69 -29.01
C PRO A 240 1.79 14.02 -29.11
N ASP A 241 2.50 15.16 -29.12
CA ASP A 241 1.89 16.50 -29.15
C ASP A 241 0.82 16.57 -30.27
N GLN A 242 -0.44 16.35 -29.90
CA GLN A 242 -1.63 16.59 -30.74
C GLN A 242 -2.18 18.00 -30.47
N ASP A 243 -1.56 18.73 -29.55
CA ASP A 243 -1.99 20.05 -29.12
C ASP A 243 -1.69 21.08 -30.23
N ASN A 244 -2.61 21.22 -31.19
CA ASN A 244 -2.66 22.40 -32.08
C ASN A 244 -2.75 23.73 -31.28
N ASN A 245 -3.04 23.64 -29.98
CA ASN A 245 -3.18 24.76 -29.06
C ASN A 245 -2.03 24.86 -28.03
N SER A 246 -1.00 24.01 -28.10
CA SER A 246 0.19 24.10 -27.24
C SER A 246 1.33 24.77 -28.00
N LEU A 247 1.89 25.84 -27.45
CA LEU A 247 2.98 26.58 -28.07
C LEU A 247 4.19 26.61 -27.15
N THR A 248 5.38 26.52 -27.73
CA THR A 248 6.63 26.82 -27.02
C THR A 248 7.27 28.08 -27.58
N GLY A 249 7.98 28.82 -26.75
CA GLY A 249 8.71 30.02 -27.16
C GLY A 249 9.47 30.68 -26.02
N THR A 250 10.27 31.68 -26.37
CA THR A 250 11.07 32.48 -25.43
C THR A 250 10.36 33.80 -25.14
N VAL A 251 10.20 34.18 -23.88
CA VAL A 251 9.59 35.46 -23.52
C VAL A 251 10.46 36.61 -24.03
N ASN A 252 9.90 37.47 -24.89
CA ASN A 252 10.64 38.54 -25.55
C ASN A 252 10.58 39.87 -24.79
N ALA A 253 9.50 40.11 -24.05
CA ALA A 253 9.28 41.34 -23.31
C ALA A 253 8.53 41.05 -22.01
N ALA A 254 8.71 41.91 -20.99
CA ALA A 254 8.01 41.77 -19.73
C ALA A 254 6.50 41.78 -19.98
N VAL A 255 5.76 40.93 -19.25
CA VAL A 255 4.31 40.89 -19.37
C VAL A 255 3.76 42.22 -18.84
N THR A 256 3.10 42.97 -19.73
CA THR A 256 2.48 44.25 -19.40
C THR A 256 0.99 44.15 -19.71
N GLY A 257 0.15 44.50 -18.73
CA GLY A 257 -1.30 44.30 -18.84
C GLY A 257 -1.67 42.83 -19.02
N SER A 258 -2.41 42.52 -20.08
CA SER A 258 -2.92 41.18 -20.40
C SER A 258 -2.27 40.59 -21.65
N THR A 259 -1.00 40.90 -21.94
CA THR A 259 -0.34 40.47 -23.18
C THR A 259 1.05 39.88 -22.92
N LEU A 260 1.30 38.70 -23.49
CA LEU A 260 2.57 37.99 -23.46
C LEU A 260 3.22 37.99 -24.84
N ASN A 261 4.47 38.45 -24.93
CA ASN A 261 5.23 38.47 -26.18
C ASN A 261 6.26 37.33 -26.18
N LEU A 262 6.19 36.44 -27.18
CA LEU A 262 7.13 35.33 -27.36
C LEU A 262 7.90 35.44 -28.67
N THR A 263 9.20 35.16 -28.61
CA THR A 263 10.03 34.87 -29.78
C THR A 263 9.92 33.38 -30.11
N ARG A 264 9.54 33.08 -31.35
CA ARG A 264 9.41 31.73 -31.91
C ARG A 264 9.99 31.74 -33.32
N SER A 265 10.92 30.82 -33.60
CA SER A 265 11.57 30.72 -34.92
C SER A 265 12.12 32.06 -35.44
N GLY A 266 12.67 32.89 -34.55
CA GLY A 266 13.24 34.20 -34.88
C GLY A 266 12.23 35.35 -35.03
N SER A 267 10.92 35.08 -34.99
CA SER A 267 9.87 36.11 -35.06
C SER A 267 9.19 36.33 -33.70
N THR A 268 8.78 37.57 -33.41
CA THR A 268 8.02 37.90 -32.20
C THR A 268 6.52 37.79 -32.45
N TYR A 269 5.82 37.10 -31.57
CA TYR A 269 4.37 36.94 -31.57
C TYR A 269 3.78 37.45 -30.26
N SER A 270 2.62 38.10 -30.35
CA SER A 270 1.92 38.66 -29.20
C SER A 270 0.64 37.86 -28.92
N TYR A 271 0.46 37.45 -27.67
CA TYR A 271 -0.68 36.63 -27.25
C TYR A 271 -1.43 37.31 -26.11
N ALA A 272 -2.76 37.39 -26.23
CA ALA A 272 -3.61 37.86 -25.15
C ALA A 272 -3.70 36.82 -24.03
N LEU A 273 -3.65 37.24 -22.78
CA LEU A 273 -3.80 36.38 -21.61
C LEU A 273 -5.26 36.35 -21.17
N HIS A 274 -5.74 35.17 -20.78
CA HIS A 274 -7.02 35.05 -20.10
C HIS A 274 -6.92 35.66 -18.68
N PRO A 275 -7.96 36.32 -18.14
CA PRO A 275 -7.92 36.91 -16.79
C PRO A 275 -7.56 35.92 -15.68
N GLU A 276 -7.94 34.65 -15.85
CA GLU A 276 -7.66 33.56 -14.91
C GLU A 276 -6.50 32.65 -15.35
N VAL A 277 -5.58 33.15 -16.20
CA VAL A 277 -4.45 32.35 -16.70
C VAL A 277 -3.65 31.73 -15.55
N PHE A 278 -3.39 30.43 -15.63
CA PHE A 278 -2.46 29.79 -14.71
C PHE A 278 -1.04 29.99 -15.18
N VAL A 279 -0.20 30.46 -14.26
CA VAL A 279 1.23 30.56 -14.49
C VAL A 279 1.93 29.66 -13.50
N TYR A 280 2.66 28.69 -14.02
CA TYR A 280 3.55 27.84 -13.27
C TYR A 280 4.97 28.21 -13.60
N ARG A 281 5.74 28.54 -12.58
CA ARG A 281 7.19 28.73 -12.69
C ARG A 281 7.82 27.78 -11.70
N ASN A 282 8.69 26.90 -12.19
CA ASN A 282 9.43 25.95 -11.36
C ASN A 282 8.53 25.04 -10.48
N GLY A 283 7.38 24.62 -11.04
CA GLY A 283 6.41 23.75 -10.36
C GLY A 283 5.44 24.45 -9.41
N ALA A 284 5.67 25.71 -9.04
CA ALA A 284 4.77 26.48 -8.18
C ALA A 284 3.85 27.39 -9.00
N LYS A 285 2.59 27.55 -8.56
CA LYS A 285 1.68 28.55 -9.11
C LYS A 285 2.19 29.95 -8.72
N VAL A 286 2.39 30.81 -9.70
CA VAL A 286 2.87 32.18 -9.52
C VAL A 286 1.93 33.17 -10.21
N ASN A 287 2.08 34.46 -9.90
CA ASN A 287 1.41 35.52 -10.66
C ASN A 287 2.11 35.68 -12.02
N VAL A 288 1.37 36.17 -13.03
CA VAL A 288 1.94 36.47 -14.36
C VAL A 288 3.11 37.46 -14.31
N SER A 289 3.13 38.36 -13.32
CA SER A 289 4.24 39.28 -13.08
C SER A 289 5.56 38.58 -12.75
N ALA A 290 5.54 37.29 -12.42
CA ALA A 290 6.73 36.50 -12.16
C ALA A 290 7.42 35.96 -13.43
N ILE A 291 6.82 36.12 -14.61
CA ILE A 291 7.41 35.77 -15.90
C ILE A 291 8.47 36.83 -16.26
N GLN A 292 9.65 36.37 -16.68
CA GLN A 292 10.81 37.19 -17.00
C GLN A 292 11.16 37.11 -18.48
N VAL A 293 11.69 38.22 -19.02
CA VAL A 293 12.23 38.26 -20.39
C VAL A 293 13.35 37.24 -20.53
N GLY A 294 13.23 36.32 -21.49
CA GLY A 294 14.17 35.25 -21.77
C GLY A 294 13.74 33.87 -21.25
N ASP A 295 12.66 33.78 -20.48
CA ASP A 295 12.13 32.47 -20.05
C ASP A 295 11.68 31.64 -21.27
N GLN A 296 12.01 30.35 -21.29
CA GLN A 296 11.32 29.38 -22.14
C GLN A 296 10.01 28.98 -21.46
N VAL A 297 8.92 29.03 -22.21
CA VAL A 297 7.58 28.69 -21.73
C VAL A 297 6.89 27.72 -22.68
N LYS A 298 6.05 26.85 -22.11
CA LYS A 298 4.99 26.10 -22.79
C LYS A 298 3.66 26.78 -22.47
N LEU A 299 2.89 27.11 -23.49
CA LEU A 299 1.59 27.76 -23.38
C LEU A 299 0.49 26.81 -23.83
N SER A 300 -0.71 26.93 -23.24
CA SER A 300 -1.93 26.39 -23.83
C SER A 300 -2.88 27.54 -24.18
N LEU A 301 -3.43 27.49 -25.39
CA LEU A 301 -4.35 28.47 -25.95
C LEU A 301 -5.79 27.98 -25.94
N PHE A 302 -6.72 28.89 -25.67
CA PHE A 302 -8.14 28.71 -25.88
C PHE A 302 -8.75 30.00 -26.43
N ASN A 303 -9.52 29.92 -27.52
CA ASN A 303 -10.08 31.08 -28.22
C ASN A 303 -9.03 32.19 -28.49
N ASN A 304 -7.83 31.80 -28.91
CA ASN A 304 -6.71 32.71 -29.18
C ASN A 304 -6.17 33.49 -27.95
N GLN A 305 -6.57 33.09 -26.74
CA GLN A 305 -6.04 33.59 -25.48
C GLN A 305 -5.23 32.51 -24.77
N VAL A 306 -4.18 32.90 -24.05
CA VAL A 306 -3.36 32.01 -23.23
C VAL A 306 -4.09 31.74 -21.93
N VAL A 307 -4.34 30.47 -21.65
CA VAL A 307 -5.07 29.98 -20.47
C VAL A 307 -4.18 29.23 -19.50
N PHE A 308 -3.03 28.75 -19.97
CA PHE A 308 -2.01 28.10 -19.14
C PHE A 308 -0.61 28.45 -19.64
N ILE A 309 0.30 28.69 -18.69
CA ILE A 309 1.70 29.00 -18.91
C ILE A 309 2.51 28.12 -17.96
N GLU A 310 3.42 27.33 -18.51
CA GLU A 310 4.44 26.63 -17.76
C GLU A 310 5.82 27.14 -18.19
N VAL A 311 6.57 27.73 -17.28
CA VAL A 311 7.97 28.08 -17.51
C VAL A 311 8.78 26.79 -17.48
N THR A 312 9.25 26.37 -18.65
CA THR A 312 10.06 25.17 -18.83
C THR A 312 11.53 25.45 -18.56
N THR A 313 12.03 26.66 -18.87
CA THR A 313 13.42 27.07 -18.58
C THR A 313 13.50 28.56 -18.20
N PRO A 314 13.75 28.91 -16.93
CA PRO A 314 13.92 30.31 -16.48
C PRO A 314 15.16 31.04 -17.07
N VAL A 315 15.07 32.35 -17.34
CA VAL A 315 16.19 33.17 -17.87
C VAL A 315 17.33 33.43 -16.86
N ASN A 316 16.98 33.63 -15.59
CA ASN A 316 17.92 33.83 -14.50
C ASN A 316 17.91 32.57 -13.64
N SER A 317 18.71 31.58 -14.01
CA SER A 317 18.97 30.40 -13.18
C SER A 317 19.89 30.77 -12.01
N ASN A 318 19.48 31.74 -11.18
CA ASN A 318 19.83 31.76 -9.76
C ASN A 318 18.65 31.11 -9.01
N PRO A 319 18.91 30.05 -8.22
CA PRO A 319 17.89 29.07 -7.86
C PRO A 319 17.00 29.62 -6.76
N SER A 320 15.80 30.08 -7.08
CA SER A 320 14.80 30.36 -6.04
C SER A 320 13.45 29.76 -6.32
N THR A 321 13.40 28.81 -7.26
CA THR A 321 12.64 27.57 -7.21
C THR A 321 13.29 26.72 -8.28
N VAL A 322 14.07 25.71 -7.92
CA VAL A 322 14.54 24.74 -8.92
C VAL A 322 13.56 23.59 -8.83
N LEU A 323 12.94 23.22 -9.94
CA LEU A 323 12.26 21.93 -10.02
C LEU A 323 13.36 20.88 -10.02
N TYR A 324 13.74 20.44 -8.83
CA TYR A 324 14.80 19.47 -8.66
C TYR A 324 14.13 18.11 -8.54
N ASN A 325 14.36 17.26 -9.54
CA ASN A 325 14.00 15.85 -9.44
C ASN A 325 15.21 15.10 -8.90
N GLY A 326 15.01 14.28 -7.88
CA GLY A 326 16.08 13.48 -7.30
C GLY A 326 15.52 12.36 -6.45
N THR A 327 16.39 11.40 -6.15
CA THR A 327 16.07 10.31 -5.25
C THR A 327 16.52 10.68 -3.85
N VAL A 328 15.62 10.65 -2.86
CA VAL A 328 15.98 10.85 -1.45
C VAL A 328 17.09 9.87 -1.08
N SER A 329 18.27 10.38 -0.72
CA SER A 329 19.47 9.56 -0.52
C SER A 329 19.74 9.28 0.96
N VAL A 330 19.29 10.15 1.86
CA VAL A 330 19.26 9.92 3.31
C VAL A 330 17.94 10.40 3.90
N PRO A 331 17.52 9.90 5.08
CA PRO A 331 16.31 10.37 5.74
C PRO A 331 16.40 11.87 6.05
N VAL A 332 15.25 12.55 5.99
CA VAL A 332 15.16 13.95 6.37
C VAL A 332 15.46 14.10 7.85
N THR A 333 16.51 14.84 8.19
CA THR A 333 16.91 15.14 9.57
C THR A 333 17.29 16.61 9.68
N ASN A 334 17.12 17.21 10.86
CA ASN A 334 17.47 18.63 11.10
C ASN A 334 16.93 19.59 10.03
N ASN A 335 15.68 19.39 9.62
CA ASN A 335 15.02 20.17 8.56
C ASN A 335 15.83 20.21 7.25
N THR A 336 16.58 19.16 6.93
CA THR A 336 17.40 19.06 5.73
C THR A 336 17.01 17.82 4.93
N LEU A 337 16.73 18.01 3.65
CA LEU A 337 16.46 16.98 2.67
C LEU A 337 17.69 16.75 1.81
N THR A 338 18.14 15.50 1.73
CA THR A 338 19.25 15.13 0.85
C THR A 338 18.75 14.23 -0.27
N ILE A 339 19.09 14.59 -1.49
CA ILE A 339 18.71 13.86 -2.71
C ILE A 339 19.93 13.59 -3.58
N THR A 340 19.88 12.51 -4.36
CA THR A 340 20.88 12.16 -5.37
C THR A 340 20.26 12.13 -6.76
N ASN A 341 21.01 12.56 -7.77
CA ASN A 341 20.67 12.39 -9.20
C ASN A 341 21.69 11.45 -9.87
N GLY A 342 21.83 10.24 -9.32
CA GLY A 342 22.78 9.23 -9.79
C GLY A 342 24.19 9.41 -9.23
N THR A 343 24.91 10.45 -9.66
CA THR A 343 26.34 10.68 -9.31
C THR A 343 26.60 11.86 -8.37
N GLN A 344 25.64 12.76 -8.17
CA GLN A 344 25.77 13.92 -7.29
C GLN A 344 24.69 13.92 -6.21
N SER A 345 25.10 14.13 -4.95
CA SER A 345 24.19 14.33 -3.81
C SER A 345 24.10 15.81 -3.46
N SER A 346 22.88 16.30 -3.22
CA SER A 346 22.59 17.67 -2.81
C SER A 346 21.83 17.68 -1.50
N SER A 347 22.24 18.52 -0.54
CA SER A 347 21.54 18.74 0.73
C SER A 347 20.82 20.08 0.69
N LEU A 348 19.53 20.09 1.00
CA LEU A 348 18.64 21.23 0.84
C LEU A 348 17.91 21.48 2.16
N ALA A 349 17.95 22.71 2.68
CA ALA A 349 17.15 23.07 3.85
C ALA A 349 15.65 23.02 3.51
N LEU A 350 14.80 22.59 4.43
CA LEU A 350 13.35 22.59 4.31
C LEU A 350 12.81 23.90 4.89
N ASP A 351 11.76 24.44 4.27
CA ASP A 351 10.95 25.51 4.87
C ASP A 351 10.19 24.94 6.07
N PRO A 352 10.03 25.69 7.18
CA PRO A 352 9.25 25.23 8.34
C PRO A 352 7.81 24.82 8.01
N ASN A 353 7.24 25.38 6.94
CA ASN A 353 5.90 25.09 6.44
C ASN A 353 5.91 24.25 5.16
N VAL A 354 7.03 23.55 4.87
CA VAL A 354 7.15 22.70 3.69
C VAL A 354 5.94 21.76 3.56
N VAL A 355 5.34 21.74 2.37
CA VAL A 355 4.18 20.89 2.09
C VAL A 355 4.66 19.66 1.33
N VAL A 356 4.39 18.48 1.87
CA VAL A 356 4.80 17.20 1.28
C VAL A 356 3.58 16.36 0.95
N TYR A 357 3.53 15.84 -0.28
CA TYR A 357 2.47 14.94 -0.72
C TYR A 357 3.05 13.63 -1.24
N ARG A 358 2.40 12.52 -0.87
CA ARG A 358 2.59 11.20 -1.48
C ARG A 358 1.23 10.65 -1.88
N ASN A 359 1.08 10.28 -3.16
CA ASN A 359 -0.17 9.69 -3.69
C ASN A 359 -1.45 10.50 -3.40
N GLY A 360 -1.35 11.83 -3.32
CA GLY A 360 -2.47 12.73 -3.03
C GLY A 360 -2.80 12.89 -1.53
N THR A 361 -2.10 12.18 -0.64
CA THR A 361 -2.18 12.35 0.81
C THR A 361 -1.06 13.28 1.28
N ARG A 362 -1.40 14.24 2.15
CA ARG A 362 -0.41 15.12 2.78
C ARG A 362 0.34 14.33 3.86
N ILE A 363 1.66 14.32 3.77
CA ILE A 363 2.55 13.67 4.75
C ILE A 363 3.54 14.72 5.29
N THR A 364 4.31 14.38 6.30
CA THR A 364 5.41 15.25 6.76
C THR A 364 6.66 15.01 5.91
N ALA A 365 7.58 15.97 5.86
CA ALA A 365 8.87 15.76 5.18
C ALA A 365 9.70 14.63 5.82
N TYR A 366 9.50 14.37 7.11
CA TYR A 366 10.12 13.26 7.83
C TYR A 366 9.56 11.88 7.44
N ASP A 367 8.41 11.84 6.76
CA ASP A 367 7.83 10.61 6.24
C ASP A 367 8.37 10.22 4.84
N LEU A 368 9.22 11.05 4.24
CA LEU A 368 9.94 10.74 3.00
C LEU A 368 10.93 9.59 3.23
N ARG A 369 10.96 8.64 2.29
CA ARG A 369 11.77 7.42 2.39
C ARG A 369 13.02 7.58 1.55
N VAL A 370 14.15 7.04 2.02
CA VAL A 370 15.32 6.84 1.17
C VAL A 370 14.92 5.97 -0.02
N GLY A 371 15.23 6.43 -1.23
CA GLY A 371 14.79 5.83 -2.47
C GLY A 371 13.53 6.47 -3.08
N ASP A 372 12.82 7.37 -2.38
CA ASP A 372 11.69 8.07 -2.97
C ASP A 372 12.22 8.96 -4.09
N VAL A 373 11.63 8.85 -5.29
CA VAL A 373 11.83 9.85 -6.33
C VAL A 373 10.89 11.00 -6.04
N VAL A 374 11.46 12.17 -5.80
CA VAL A 374 10.74 13.37 -5.40
C VAL A 374 10.95 14.47 -6.43
N SER A 375 9.89 15.25 -6.63
CA SER A 375 9.93 16.53 -7.33
C SER A 375 9.78 17.65 -6.30
N LEU A 376 10.76 18.55 -6.26
CA LEU A 376 10.86 19.61 -5.26
C LEU A 376 10.55 20.99 -5.84
N SER A 377 10.01 21.88 -5.02
CA SER A 377 10.04 23.33 -5.25
C SER A 377 10.86 23.99 -4.14
N ILE A 378 11.83 24.84 -4.50
CA ILE A 378 12.83 25.41 -3.58
C ILE A 378 12.81 26.94 -3.57
N ALA A 379 12.08 27.61 -2.67
CA ALA A 379 12.10 29.07 -2.56
C ALA A 379 13.04 29.57 -1.46
N ASN A 380 13.74 30.69 -1.68
CA ASN A 380 14.67 31.29 -0.69
C ASN A 380 15.72 30.30 -0.13
N ASN A 381 16.27 29.45 -1.00
CA ASN A 381 17.22 28.39 -0.64
C ASN A 381 16.65 27.34 0.34
N GLN A 382 15.32 27.24 0.45
CA GLN A 382 14.60 26.26 1.27
C GLN A 382 13.56 25.52 0.41
N VAL A 383 13.38 24.23 0.64
CA VAL A 383 12.37 23.40 -0.02
C VAL A 383 11.01 23.77 0.56
N THR A 384 10.12 24.31 -0.26
CA THR A 384 8.76 24.73 0.14
C THR A 384 7.69 23.72 -0.25
N TYR A 385 7.96 22.87 -1.24
CA TYR A 385 7.04 21.82 -1.66
C TYR A 385 7.78 20.56 -2.11
N ILE A 386 7.20 19.40 -1.80
CA ILE A 386 7.71 18.09 -2.19
C ILE A 386 6.54 17.23 -2.68
N SER A 387 6.65 16.70 -3.90
CA SER A 387 5.77 15.65 -4.40
C SER A 387 6.58 14.38 -4.60
N VAL A 388 6.20 13.30 -3.93
CA VAL A 388 6.71 11.96 -4.25
C VAL A 388 6.12 11.54 -5.59
N THR A 389 6.96 11.44 -6.61
CA THR A 389 6.58 11.06 -7.98
C THR A 389 6.76 9.58 -8.23
N THR A 390 7.69 8.95 -7.50
CA THR A 390 7.82 7.49 -7.43
C THR A 390 8.11 7.11 -6.00
N SER A 391 7.20 6.40 -5.34
CA SER A 391 7.45 5.95 -3.96
C SER A 391 8.52 4.87 -3.95
N ALA A 392 9.51 5.00 -3.07
CA ALA A 392 10.45 3.93 -2.78
C ALA A 392 9.66 2.71 -2.31
N THR A 393 10.03 1.53 -2.80
CA THR A 393 9.69 0.31 -2.07
C THR A 393 10.23 0.49 -0.66
N PRO A 394 9.40 0.39 0.40
CA PRO A 394 9.88 0.53 1.77
C PRO A 394 11.08 -0.39 1.94
N VAL A 395 12.14 0.11 2.56
CA VAL A 395 13.34 -0.70 2.81
C VAL A 395 12.92 -1.83 3.74
N THR A 396 12.61 -2.99 3.16
CA THR A 396 12.24 -4.20 3.86
C THR A 396 13.52 -4.87 4.34
N SER A 397 13.97 -4.51 5.54
CA SER A 397 14.79 -5.47 6.28
C SER A 397 13.86 -6.56 6.79
N SER A 398 14.23 -7.82 6.54
CA SER A 398 13.55 -9.00 7.05
C SER A 398 14.51 -9.77 7.94
N GLY A 399 14.00 -10.33 9.02
CA GLY A 399 14.80 -11.09 9.96
C GLY A 399 13.95 -11.72 11.05
N THR A 400 14.57 -12.58 11.84
CA THR A 400 13.94 -13.19 13.00
C THR A 400 14.16 -12.30 14.21
N VAL A 401 13.11 -11.97 14.97
CA VAL A 401 13.24 -11.24 16.23
C VAL A 401 14.12 -12.06 17.19
N SER A 402 15.32 -11.57 17.47
CA SER A 402 16.34 -12.27 18.27
C SER A 402 16.35 -11.80 19.72
N ALA A 403 16.02 -10.53 19.94
CA ALA A 403 15.74 -9.98 21.26
C ALA A 403 14.77 -8.81 21.16
N ILE A 404 13.91 -8.68 22.18
CA ILE A 404 13.21 -7.44 22.48
C ILE A 404 13.94 -6.88 23.70
N VAL A 405 14.79 -5.89 23.47
CA VAL A 405 15.72 -5.40 24.50
C VAL A 405 14.98 -4.45 25.46
N ASN A 406 13.87 -3.85 25.01
CA ASN A 406 12.83 -3.09 25.75
C ASN A 406 11.70 -2.64 24.78
N ASP A 407 10.68 -1.90 25.25
CA ASP A 407 9.53 -1.41 24.42
C ASP A 407 9.92 -0.59 23.16
N ASN A 408 11.17 -0.12 23.09
CA ASN A 408 11.69 0.73 22.02
C ASN A 408 12.89 0.13 21.29
N VAL A 409 13.29 -1.13 21.52
CA VAL A 409 14.48 -1.72 20.86
C VAL A 409 14.18 -3.13 20.35
N LEU A 410 14.35 -3.31 19.04
CA LEU A 410 14.12 -4.54 18.30
C LEU A 410 15.42 -5.05 17.68
N GLN A 411 15.83 -6.25 18.05
CA GLN A 411 16.97 -6.91 17.39
C GLN A 411 16.47 -7.96 16.40
N LEU A 412 16.96 -7.88 15.16
CA LEU A 412 16.68 -8.87 14.12
C LEU A 412 17.94 -9.65 13.76
N MET A 413 17.83 -10.97 13.75
CA MET A 413 18.84 -11.87 13.23
C MET A 413 18.57 -12.15 11.75
N LYS A 414 19.59 -11.97 10.90
CA LYS A 414 19.57 -12.33 9.49
C LYS A 414 20.92 -12.95 9.10
N ALA A 415 20.90 -14.15 8.53
CA ALA A 415 22.10 -14.86 8.08
C ALA A 415 23.22 -14.96 9.15
N GLY A 416 22.84 -15.17 10.42
CA GLY A 416 23.77 -15.28 11.55
C GLY A 416 24.28 -13.95 12.11
N VAL A 417 23.81 -12.81 11.61
CA VAL A 417 24.17 -11.48 12.10
C VAL A 417 22.99 -10.85 12.83
N ASN A 418 23.19 -10.44 14.08
CA ASN A 418 22.22 -9.66 14.85
C ASN A 418 22.34 -8.17 14.53
N THR A 419 21.25 -7.54 14.11
CA THR A 419 21.17 -6.10 13.86
C THR A 419 20.19 -5.47 14.84
N THR A 420 20.60 -4.42 15.54
CA THR A 420 19.76 -3.69 16.49
C THR A 420 19.07 -2.52 15.82
N TYR A 421 17.78 -2.39 16.05
CA TYR A 421 16.93 -1.29 15.61
C TYR A 421 16.25 -0.67 16.82
N THR A 422 15.95 0.63 16.73
CA THR A 422 15.08 1.29 17.71
C THR A 422 13.66 1.30 17.15
N LEU A 423 12.62 1.03 17.94
CA LEU A 423 11.22 1.12 17.53
C LEU A 423 10.70 2.54 17.72
N ASP A 424 9.98 3.05 16.73
CA ASP A 424 9.30 4.33 16.85
C ASP A 424 8.14 4.23 17.86
N THR A 425 7.91 5.30 18.62
CA THR A 425 6.81 5.38 19.60
C THR A 425 5.42 5.40 18.97
N ASN A 426 5.29 5.47 17.66
CA ASN A 426 4.05 5.35 16.89
C ASN A 426 4.13 4.19 15.88
N ALA A 427 5.11 3.29 16.03
CA ALA A 427 5.27 2.17 15.11
C ALA A 427 3.98 1.35 14.98
N VAL A 428 3.55 1.13 13.75
CA VAL A 428 2.36 0.33 13.45
C VAL A 428 2.78 -1.13 13.33
N ILE A 429 2.19 -2.00 14.15
CA ILE A 429 2.57 -3.40 14.25
C ILE A 429 1.38 -4.25 13.86
N TYR A 430 1.59 -5.19 12.95
CA TYR A 430 0.58 -6.16 12.53
C TYR A 430 1.03 -7.57 12.93
N ARG A 431 0.17 -8.25 13.70
CA ARG A 431 0.31 -9.68 14.04
C ARG A 431 -0.98 -10.38 13.65
N ASN A 432 -0.88 -11.48 12.90
CA ASN A 432 -2.03 -12.24 12.40
C ASN A 432 -3.05 -11.39 11.60
N GLY A 433 -2.55 -10.41 10.82
CA GLY A 433 -3.38 -9.53 10.00
C GLY A 433 -4.16 -8.46 10.78
N VAL A 434 -3.99 -8.35 12.10
CA VAL A 434 -4.63 -7.34 12.96
C VAL A 434 -3.57 -6.42 13.54
N GLN A 435 -3.90 -5.14 13.68
CA GLN A 435 -3.02 -4.18 14.36
C GLN A 435 -2.88 -4.60 15.83
N ALA A 436 -1.64 -4.78 16.28
CA ALA A 436 -1.29 -5.26 17.59
C ALA A 436 -0.45 -4.23 18.35
N SER A 437 -0.41 -4.37 19.67
CA SER A 437 0.50 -3.58 20.50
C SER A 437 1.96 -4.03 20.29
N ARG A 438 2.90 -3.16 20.69
CA ARG A 438 4.35 -3.45 20.69
C ARG A 438 4.71 -4.70 21.48
N SER A 439 4.04 -4.86 22.62
CA SER A 439 4.16 -6.03 23.49
C SER A 439 3.71 -7.34 22.83
N ALA A 440 3.05 -7.30 21.68
CA ALA A 440 2.63 -8.50 20.95
C ALA A 440 3.74 -9.08 20.06
N LEU A 441 4.85 -8.38 19.86
CA LEU A 441 6.04 -8.95 19.22
C LEU A 441 6.68 -9.97 20.15
N GLN A 442 7.13 -11.08 19.59
CA GLN A 442 7.73 -12.20 20.31
C GLN A 442 9.08 -12.54 19.70
N ILE A 443 10.05 -12.87 20.56
CA ILE A 443 11.31 -13.45 20.12
C ILE A 443 10.98 -14.73 19.32
N GLY A 444 11.60 -14.87 18.15
CA GLY A 444 11.36 -15.95 17.20
C GLY A 444 10.37 -15.63 16.09
N ASP A 445 9.65 -14.51 16.16
CA ASP A 445 8.82 -14.06 15.04
C ASP A 445 9.71 -13.75 13.83
N VAL A 446 9.28 -14.17 12.64
CA VAL A 446 9.84 -13.64 11.40
C VAL A 446 9.06 -12.38 11.07
N VAL A 447 9.78 -11.27 10.92
CA VAL A 447 9.18 -9.98 10.66
C VAL A 447 9.77 -9.33 9.42
N ASN A 448 8.92 -8.56 8.74
CA ASN A 448 9.35 -7.53 7.81
C ASN A 448 9.21 -6.18 8.52
N ILE A 449 10.27 -5.38 8.50
CA ILE A 449 10.27 -4.05 9.10
C ILE A 449 10.40 -2.97 8.03
N SER A 450 9.85 -1.79 8.32
CA SER A 450 10.20 -0.55 7.62
C SER A 450 10.82 0.41 8.62
N THR A 451 11.84 1.15 8.18
CA THR A 451 12.55 2.11 9.03
C THR A 451 12.45 3.53 8.46
N SER A 452 12.36 4.51 9.35
CA SER A 452 12.57 5.94 9.09
C SER A 452 13.42 6.51 10.24
N ASN A 453 14.44 7.32 9.95
CA ASN A 453 15.36 7.88 10.96
C ASN A 453 16.08 6.83 11.86
N ASN A 454 16.47 5.67 11.33
CA ASN A 454 16.96 4.51 12.11
C ASN A 454 15.97 3.98 13.17
N LEU A 455 14.72 4.45 13.14
CA LEU A 455 13.60 3.95 13.92
C LEU A 455 12.73 3.04 13.06
N VAL A 456 12.25 1.95 13.61
CA VAL A 456 11.29 1.04 12.97
C VAL A 456 9.91 1.64 13.14
N THR A 457 9.31 2.04 12.02
CA THR A 457 7.98 2.68 11.99
C THR A 457 6.87 1.69 11.63
N TYR A 458 7.23 0.52 11.11
CA TYR A 458 6.29 -0.53 10.75
C TYR A 458 6.89 -1.91 10.99
N VAL A 459 6.10 -2.82 11.57
CA VAL A 459 6.46 -4.23 11.74
C VAL A 459 5.31 -5.11 11.28
N GLN A 460 5.57 -6.01 10.33
CA GLN A 460 4.67 -7.08 9.96
C GLN A 460 5.24 -8.42 10.43
N VAL A 461 4.54 -9.11 11.32
CA VAL A 461 4.82 -10.52 11.62
C VAL A 461 4.34 -11.35 10.44
N THR A 462 5.28 -11.98 9.74
CA THR A 462 5.02 -12.86 8.58
C THR A 462 4.97 -14.33 8.98
N GLN A 463 5.67 -14.70 10.05
CA GLN A 463 5.60 -16.01 10.67
C GLN A 463 5.71 -15.84 12.20
N MET A 464 4.74 -16.37 12.94
CA MET A 464 4.76 -16.30 14.40
C MET A 464 5.80 -17.26 14.96
N ALA A 465 6.45 -16.85 16.06
CA ALA A 465 7.25 -17.74 16.89
C ALA A 465 6.41 -18.97 17.29
N GLN A 466 6.96 -20.18 17.13
CA GLN A 466 6.28 -21.39 17.57
C GLN A 466 6.47 -21.54 19.08
N THR A 467 5.39 -21.47 19.83
CA THR A 467 5.36 -21.95 21.22
C THR A 467 5.32 -23.47 21.23
N LEU A 468 6.35 -24.11 21.77
CA LEU A 468 6.22 -25.46 22.31
C LEU A 468 5.49 -25.31 23.65
N SER A 469 4.17 -25.37 23.61
CA SER A 469 3.31 -25.27 24.79
C SER A 469 3.23 -26.54 25.63
N THR A 470 4.05 -27.56 25.32
CA THR A 470 4.16 -28.78 26.13
C THR A 470 5.29 -28.62 27.13
N SER A 471 4.96 -28.53 28.42
CA SER A 471 5.95 -28.57 29.50
C SER A 471 6.84 -29.81 29.34
N ALA A 472 8.15 -29.62 29.38
CA ALA A 472 9.15 -30.67 29.22
C ALA A 472 10.05 -30.73 30.46
N THR A 473 10.53 -31.92 30.80
CA THR A 473 11.47 -32.09 31.93
C THR A 473 12.89 -32.04 31.40
N LEU A 474 13.76 -31.29 32.07
CA LEU A 474 15.17 -31.24 31.74
C LEU A 474 15.87 -32.54 32.17
N ASN A 475 16.48 -33.26 31.23
CA ASN A 475 17.06 -34.57 31.52
C ASN A 475 18.47 -34.48 32.13
N ALA A 476 19.20 -33.41 31.80
CA ALA A 476 20.56 -33.16 32.23
C ALA A 476 20.83 -31.66 32.29
N ALA A 477 21.85 -31.24 33.05
CA ALA A 477 22.34 -29.87 33.00
C ALA A 477 22.76 -29.50 31.56
N VAL A 478 22.52 -28.24 31.18
CA VAL A 478 22.83 -27.77 29.82
C VAL A 478 24.34 -27.85 29.58
N SER A 479 24.76 -28.55 28.53
CA SER A 479 26.17 -28.68 28.15
C SER A 479 26.35 -28.48 26.65
N ASN A 480 27.46 -27.85 26.24
CA ASN A 480 27.79 -27.57 24.84
C ASN A 480 26.67 -26.85 24.06
N ASN A 481 25.91 -25.95 24.71
CA ASN A 481 24.73 -25.29 24.13
C ASN A 481 23.66 -26.27 23.62
N VAL A 482 23.57 -27.48 24.18
CA VAL A 482 22.51 -28.45 23.88
C VAL A 482 21.64 -28.64 25.10
N LEU A 483 20.34 -28.44 24.91
CA LEU A 483 19.29 -28.71 25.88
C LEU A 483 18.68 -30.08 25.58
N GLN A 484 18.70 -30.97 26.57
CA GLN A 484 18.07 -32.27 26.48
C GLN A 484 16.80 -32.30 27.34
N VAL A 485 15.64 -32.48 26.71
CA VAL A 485 14.35 -32.49 27.41
C VAL A 485 13.48 -33.65 26.98
N THR A 486 12.63 -34.14 27.87
CA THR A 486 11.58 -35.10 27.56
C THR A 486 10.22 -34.44 27.76
N SER A 487 9.40 -34.39 26.70
CA SER A 487 8.01 -33.92 26.78
C SER A 487 7.15 -34.88 27.61
N THR A 488 6.13 -34.38 28.31
CA THR A 488 5.15 -35.23 29.02
C THR A 488 4.37 -36.17 28.09
N SER A 489 4.36 -35.87 26.78
CA SER A 489 3.65 -36.64 25.74
C SER A 489 4.53 -37.66 24.99
N SER A 490 5.83 -37.77 25.29
CA SER A 490 6.74 -38.66 24.57
C SER A 490 7.79 -39.27 25.51
N SER A 491 8.06 -40.58 25.39
CA SER A 491 9.08 -41.27 26.19
C SER A 491 10.52 -41.08 25.67
N SER A 492 10.70 -40.47 24.49
CA SER A 492 12.02 -40.26 23.89
C SER A 492 12.55 -38.84 24.16
N PRO A 493 13.85 -38.70 24.50
CA PRO A 493 14.46 -37.39 24.72
C PRO A 493 14.59 -36.62 23.40
N ALA A 494 14.19 -35.35 23.44
CA ALA A 494 14.42 -34.37 22.38
C ALA A 494 15.67 -33.53 22.70
N TYR A 495 16.40 -33.18 21.64
CA TYR A 495 17.63 -32.39 21.71
C TYR A 495 17.42 -31.08 20.96
N TYR A 496 17.70 -29.97 21.63
CA TYR A 496 17.63 -28.65 21.03
C TYR A 496 18.95 -27.93 21.22
N THR A 497 19.44 -27.25 20.19
CA THR A 497 20.52 -26.29 20.35
C THR A 497 19.98 -25.04 21.05
N VAL A 498 20.76 -24.44 21.93
CA VAL A 498 20.38 -23.24 22.68
C VAL A 498 20.97 -22.03 21.97
N HIS A 499 20.13 -21.03 21.73
CA HIS A 499 20.56 -19.78 21.14
C HIS A 499 21.51 -19.04 22.10
N PRO A 500 22.59 -18.37 21.63
CA PRO A 500 23.53 -17.66 22.51
C PRO A 500 22.87 -16.63 23.45
N ASP A 501 21.82 -15.98 22.96
CA ASP A 501 21.07 -14.93 23.69
C ASP A 501 19.81 -15.46 24.40
N VAL A 502 19.74 -16.77 24.70
CA VAL A 502 18.57 -17.38 25.35
C VAL A 502 18.21 -16.65 26.66
N VAL A 503 16.92 -16.42 26.86
CA VAL A 503 16.40 -15.86 28.12
C VAL A 503 15.92 -17.00 29.02
N VAL A 504 16.46 -17.05 30.24
CA VAL A 504 16.10 -18.07 31.24
C VAL A 504 15.43 -17.40 32.43
N TYR A 505 14.29 -17.94 32.86
CA TYR A 505 13.63 -17.58 34.11
C TYR A 505 13.55 -18.79 35.04
N ARG A 506 13.85 -18.57 36.32
CA ARG A 506 13.68 -19.56 37.40
C ARG A 506 13.07 -18.86 38.60
N ASN A 507 12.02 -19.42 39.19
CA ASN A 507 11.28 -18.81 40.31
C ASN A 507 10.77 -17.37 40.00
N GLY A 508 10.41 -17.10 38.76
CA GLY A 508 9.95 -15.77 38.33
C GLY A 508 11.04 -14.69 38.24
N VAL A 509 12.32 -15.03 38.45
CA VAL A 509 13.46 -14.11 38.29
C VAL A 509 14.37 -14.56 37.14
N ARG A 510 15.08 -13.59 36.54
CA ARG A 510 16.02 -13.85 35.45
C ARG A 510 17.19 -14.68 35.97
N ALA A 511 17.50 -15.76 35.27
CA ALA A 511 18.53 -16.72 35.59
C ALA A 511 19.46 -16.94 34.40
N THR A 512 20.50 -17.73 34.60
CA THR A 512 21.46 -18.18 33.59
C THR A 512 21.25 -19.66 33.27
N LEU A 513 21.81 -20.14 32.14
CA LEU A 513 21.72 -21.56 31.78
C LEU A 513 22.34 -22.49 32.82
N SER A 514 23.36 -22.04 33.56
CA SER A 514 23.99 -22.81 34.64
C SER A 514 23.11 -22.96 35.87
N ASP A 515 22.05 -22.15 36.00
CA ASP A 515 21.10 -22.26 37.11
C ASP A 515 20.04 -23.33 36.87
N LEU A 516 19.96 -23.87 35.65
CA LEU A 516 19.07 -24.97 35.30
C LEU A 516 19.61 -26.30 35.84
N ARG A 517 18.71 -27.13 36.34
CA ARG A 517 19.02 -28.40 36.99
C ARG A 517 18.26 -29.53 36.31
N ALA A 518 18.91 -30.68 36.18
CA ALA A 518 18.23 -31.90 35.76
C ALA A 518 17.01 -32.15 36.67
N GLY A 519 15.86 -32.40 36.08
CA GLY A 519 14.56 -32.54 36.75
C GLY A 519 13.70 -31.28 36.79
N ASP A 520 14.19 -30.11 36.35
CA ASP A 520 13.35 -28.92 36.19
C ASP A 520 12.27 -29.17 35.13
N VAL A 521 11.03 -28.79 35.42
CA VAL A 521 10.01 -28.67 34.38
C VAL A 521 10.08 -27.29 33.78
N VAL A 522 10.21 -27.24 32.46
CA VAL A 522 10.41 -26.02 31.70
C VAL A 522 9.36 -25.85 30.61
N ASN A 523 8.95 -24.60 30.39
CA ASN A 523 8.30 -24.19 29.16
C ASN A 523 9.36 -23.61 28.21
N LEU A 524 9.34 -24.07 26.96
CA LEU A 524 10.34 -23.70 25.95
C LEU A 524 9.69 -22.91 24.81
N ARG A 525 10.45 -21.97 24.24
CA ARG A 525 10.13 -21.40 22.92
C ARG A 525 11.32 -21.64 22.00
N THR A 526 11.03 -22.05 20.77
CA THR A 526 12.05 -22.34 19.77
C THR A 526 11.87 -21.48 18.52
N SER A 527 12.99 -21.18 17.86
CA SER A 527 13.03 -20.55 16.54
C SER A 527 14.17 -21.16 15.75
N ASN A 528 13.94 -21.50 14.47
CA ASN A 528 14.92 -22.18 13.61
C ASN A 528 15.60 -23.40 14.27
N ASN A 529 14.81 -24.20 15.00
CA ASN A 529 15.27 -25.38 15.73
C ASN A 529 16.23 -25.10 16.91
N GLN A 530 16.33 -23.84 17.37
CA GLN A 530 17.07 -23.43 18.56
C GLN A 530 16.15 -22.94 19.67
N VAL A 531 16.49 -23.19 20.94
CA VAL A 531 15.78 -22.67 22.11
C VAL A 531 16.17 -21.22 22.35
N ILE A 532 15.17 -20.34 22.41
CA ILE A 532 15.34 -18.90 22.59
C ILE A 532 14.78 -18.41 23.93
N TYR A 533 13.93 -19.20 24.59
CA TYR A 533 13.36 -18.88 25.90
C TYR A 533 13.14 -20.16 26.71
N ILE A 534 13.48 -20.10 28.00
CA ILE A 534 13.30 -21.17 28.99
C ILE A 534 12.67 -20.56 30.24
N GLU A 535 11.56 -21.12 30.69
CA GLU A 535 10.96 -20.78 31.99
C GLU A 535 10.80 -22.03 32.83
N VAL A 536 11.46 -22.08 33.98
CA VAL A 536 11.29 -23.14 34.97
C VAL A 536 9.94 -22.93 35.65
N THR A 537 8.96 -23.74 35.27
CA THR A 537 7.62 -23.75 35.87
C THR A 537 7.58 -24.60 37.14
N ARG A 538 8.52 -25.54 37.30
CA ARG A 538 8.69 -26.33 38.52
C ARG A 538 10.16 -26.70 38.72
N ASN A 539 10.68 -26.39 39.90
CA ASN A 539 12.06 -26.71 40.25
C ASN A 539 12.26 -28.22 40.46
N ALA A 540 13.42 -28.71 40.01
CA ALA A 540 13.96 -30.01 40.38
C ALA A 540 14.00 -30.15 41.91
N GLY A 541 13.42 -31.25 42.42
CA GLY A 541 13.41 -31.56 43.86
C GLY A 541 12.26 -30.94 44.66
N VAL A 542 11.26 -30.31 44.03
CA VAL A 542 9.98 -30.02 44.70
C VAL A 542 9.09 -31.26 44.54
N ASP A 543 9.16 -32.18 45.51
CA ASP A 543 8.30 -33.36 45.57
C ASP A 543 6.83 -32.92 45.70
N GLN A 544 6.03 -33.16 44.66
CA GLN A 544 4.58 -33.12 44.81
C GLN A 544 4.15 -34.46 45.40
N SER A 545 4.09 -34.52 46.72
CA SER A 545 3.39 -35.61 47.40
C SER A 545 1.92 -35.58 46.96
N PHE A 546 1.42 -36.70 46.48
CA PHE A 546 0.01 -36.89 46.21
C PHE A 546 -0.52 -38.01 47.11
N ASP A 547 -1.77 -37.82 47.51
CA ASP A 547 -2.57 -38.77 48.26
C ASP A 547 -3.96 -38.72 47.62
N ILE A 548 -4.31 -39.77 46.88
CA ILE A 548 -5.48 -39.78 46.00
C ILE A 548 -6.26 -41.08 46.14
N TYR A 549 -7.58 -40.97 46.02
CA TYR A 549 -8.51 -42.08 46.11
C TYR A 549 -9.14 -42.35 44.74
N GLY A 550 -9.26 -43.63 44.35
CA GLY A 550 -9.97 -44.00 43.13
C GLY A 550 -10.28 -45.49 43.05
N TYR A 551 -11.14 -45.86 42.11
CA TYR A 551 -11.53 -47.26 41.91
C TYR A 551 -10.53 -47.95 40.98
N LEU A 552 -9.94 -49.05 41.44
CA LEU A 552 -8.95 -49.82 40.68
C LEU A 552 -9.55 -50.27 39.34
N LYS A 553 -8.86 -49.99 38.24
CA LYS A 553 -9.23 -50.49 36.90
C LYS A 553 -8.32 -51.61 36.47
N SER A 554 -7.02 -51.41 36.56
CA SER A 554 -6.04 -52.42 36.15
C SER A 554 -4.69 -52.17 36.79
N THR A 555 -3.88 -53.22 36.85
CA THR A 555 -2.45 -53.15 37.16
C THR A 555 -1.65 -53.88 36.10
N THR A 556 -0.41 -53.45 35.88
CA THR A 556 0.59 -54.25 35.16
C THR A 556 1.69 -54.67 36.12
N VAL A 557 2.39 -55.77 35.82
CA VAL A 557 3.56 -56.21 36.56
C VAL A 557 4.80 -56.17 35.67
N ASN A 558 5.96 -55.89 36.27
CA ASN A 558 7.25 -55.97 35.59
C ASN A 558 7.71 -57.45 35.45
N ALA A 559 8.87 -57.64 34.83
CA ALA A 559 9.46 -58.97 34.62
C ALA A 559 9.76 -59.75 35.91
N GLN A 560 9.74 -59.08 37.08
CA GLN A 560 9.95 -59.67 38.40
C GLN A 560 8.64 -59.93 39.16
N GLY A 561 7.48 -59.72 38.51
CA GLY A 561 6.16 -59.94 39.12
C GLY A 561 5.71 -58.83 40.08
N VAL A 562 6.43 -57.71 40.15
CA VAL A 562 6.08 -56.54 40.98
C VAL A 562 5.21 -55.58 40.18
N ILE A 563 4.21 -54.96 40.82
CA ILE A 563 3.34 -53.98 40.17
C ILE A 563 4.17 -52.82 39.59
N ALA A 564 4.06 -52.61 38.27
CA ALA A 564 4.80 -51.60 37.53
C ALA A 564 3.94 -50.34 37.27
N THR A 565 2.66 -50.55 36.97
CA THR A 565 1.69 -49.47 36.80
C THR A 565 0.35 -49.83 37.43
N ILE A 566 -0.41 -48.81 37.82
CA ILE A 566 -1.77 -48.93 38.36
C ILE A 566 -2.66 -47.88 37.69
N THR A 567 -3.83 -48.29 37.21
CA THR A 567 -4.85 -47.40 36.66
C THR A 567 -6.01 -47.33 37.64
N ILE A 568 -6.40 -46.11 38.01
CA ILE A 568 -7.61 -45.85 38.82
C ILE A 568 -8.60 -45.00 38.05
N SER A 569 -9.88 -45.17 38.35
CA SER A 569 -10.96 -44.33 37.84
C SER A 569 -11.42 -43.38 38.94
N GLN A 570 -11.52 -42.09 38.61
CA GLN A 570 -11.97 -41.03 39.49
C GLN A 570 -13.05 -40.20 38.80
N ASN A 571 -14.13 -39.85 39.52
CA ASN A 571 -15.10 -38.91 38.99
C ASN A 571 -14.58 -37.48 39.17
N VAL A 572 -14.16 -36.85 38.08
CA VAL A 572 -13.65 -35.47 38.08
C VAL A 572 -14.61 -34.61 37.28
N ASN A 573 -15.26 -33.64 37.93
CA ASN A 573 -16.25 -32.75 37.33
C ASN A 573 -17.42 -33.49 36.63
N GLY A 574 -17.90 -34.58 37.21
CA GLY A 574 -19.06 -35.34 36.69
C GLY A 574 -18.73 -36.31 35.56
N THR A 575 -17.46 -36.48 35.21
CA THR A 575 -16.98 -37.46 34.22
C THR A 575 -16.00 -38.43 34.87
N ASP A 576 -16.15 -39.72 34.62
CA ASP A 576 -15.18 -40.72 35.06
C ASP A 576 -13.90 -40.61 34.21
N GLN A 577 -12.81 -40.22 34.86
CA GLN A 577 -11.49 -40.14 34.26
C GLN A 577 -10.64 -41.30 34.75
N ASN A 578 -10.05 -42.05 33.81
CA ASN A 578 -9.09 -43.09 34.12
C ASN A 578 -7.69 -42.50 34.07
N THR A 579 -6.93 -42.64 35.16
CA THR A 579 -5.56 -42.12 35.27
C THR A 579 -4.60 -43.25 35.58
N LEU A 580 -3.54 -43.34 34.78
CA LEU A 580 -2.46 -44.32 34.92
C LEU A 580 -1.32 -43.72 35.76
N TYR A 581 -0.85 -44.46 36.75
CA TYR A 581 0.29 -44.10 37.59
C TYR A 581 1.39 -45.14 37.46
N ASN A 582 2.64 -44.66 37.50
CA ASN A 582 3.80 -45.53 37.64
C ASN A 582 3.95 -45.92 39.11
N VAL A 583 4.37 -47.16 39.35
CA VAL A 583 4.51 -47.71 40.70
C VAL A 583 5.98 -47.99 40.98
N SER A 584 6.45 -47.57 42.15
CA SER A 584 7.82 -47.83 42.59
C SER A 584 8.07 -49.34 42.68
N PRO A 585 9.23 -49.85 42.25
CA PRO A 585 9.62 -51.24 42.49
C PRO A 585 9.64 -51.64 43.99
N SER A 586 9.72 -50.64 44.88
CA SER A 586 9.65 -50.79 46.33
C SER A 586 8.29 -50.40 46.93
N VAL A 587 7.21 -50.42 46.13
CA VAL A 587 5.88 -50.05 46.60
C VAL A 587 5.45 -50.90 47.81
N SER A 588 4.89 -50.24 48.81
CA SER A 588 4.20 -50.92 49.92
C SER A 588 2.75 -51.17 49.54
N LEU A 589 2.29 -52.41 49.66
CA LEU A 589 0.90 -52.79 49.45
C LEU A 589 0.30 -53.18 50.82
N SER A 590 -0.79 -52.53 51.22
CA SER A 590 -1.42 -52.72 52.54
C SER A 590 -2.95 -52.61 52.47
N GLY A 591 -3.63 -52.92 53.58
CA GLY A 591 -5.10 -52.94 53.64
C GLY A 591 -5.70 -54.32 53.38
N ASN A 592 -6.93 -54.37 52.85
CA ASN A 592 -7.62 -55.65 52.58
C ASN A 592 -7.24 -56.21 51.20
N LEU A 593 -6.13 -56.93 51.14
CA LEU A 593 -5.57 -57.45 49.88
C LEU A 593 -6.49 -58.44 49.13
N GLY A 594 -7.44 -59.07 49.84
CA GLY A 594 -8.47 -59.92 49.22
C GLY A 594 -9.41 -59.17 48.27
N LEU A 595 -9.45 -57.83 48.39
CA LEU A 595 -10.25 -56.94 47.56
C LEU A 595 -9.42 -56.21 46.49
N PHE A 596 -8.13 -56.56 46.32
CA PHE A 596 -7.28 -55.94 45.31
C PHE A 596 -7.62 -56.44 43.89
N SER A 597 -8.77 -56.00 43.38
CA SER A 597 -9.34 -56.37 42.08
C SER A 597 -10.10 -55.19 41.48
N GLU A 598 -10.36 -55.23 40.17
CA GLU A 598 -11.07 -54.16 39.47
C GLU A 598 -12.39 -53.79 40.19
N GLY A 599 -12.67 -52.48 40.27
CA GLY A 599 -13.88 -51.93 40.87
C GLY A 599 -13.78 -51.62 42.37
N HIS A 600 -12.67 -51.96 43.04
CA HIS A 600 -12.49 -51.69 44.48
C HIS A 600 -11.72 -50.39 44.73
N LEU A 601 -12.02 -49.72 45.84
CA LEU A 601 -11.42 -48.44 46.20
C LEU A 601 -9.98 -48.64 46.68
N VAL A 602 -9.06 -47.85 46.12
CA VAL A 602 -7.66 -47.80 46.53
C VAL A 602 -7.25 -46.37 46.80
N GLU A 603 -6.35 -46.20 47.77
CA GLU A 603 -5.63 -44.96 48.05
C GLU A 603 -4.20 -45.11 47.52
N LEU A 604 -3.77 -44.17 46.68
CA LEU A 604 -2.42 -44.11 46.13
C LEU A 604 -1.67 -42.95 46.78
N ILE A 605 -0.58 -43.28 47.44
CA ILE A 605 0.32 -42.31 48.06
C ILE A 605 1.66 -42.36 47.34
N GLY A 606 2.16 -41.20 46.96
CA GLY A 606 3.41 -41.12 46.23
C GLY A 606 3.91 -39.71 46.05
N SER A 607 5.00 -39.57 45.31
CA SER A 607 5.53 -38.29 44.88
C SER A 607 5.88 -38.32 43.41
N ASN A 608 5.78 -37.17 42.72
CA ASN A 608 6.20 -37.04 41.33
C ASN A 608 5.55 -38.06 40.36
N ASN A 609 4.25 -38.34 40.54
CA ASN A 609 3.49 -39.37 39.81
C ASN A 609 4.03 -40.80 39.92
N LEU A 610 4.92 -41.06 40.90
CA LEU A 610 5.38 -42.39 41.27
C LEU A 610 4.71 -42.80 42.58
N VAL A 611 3.93 -43.87 42.52
CA VAL A 611 3.25 -44.44 43.69
C VAL A 611 4.24 -45.22 44.54
N THR A 612 4.35 -44.86 45.81
CA THR A 612 5.21 -45.54 46.78
C THR A 612 4.41 -46.36 47.80
N SER A 613 3.11 -46.09 47.94
CA SER A 613 2.19 -46.90 48.73
C SER A 613 0.83 -47.04 48.06
N ILE A 614 0.28 -48.25 48.11
CA ILE A 614 -1.08 -48.58 47.68
C ILE A 614 -1.80 -49.15 48.89
N VAL A 615 -2.90 -48.53 49.29
CA VAL A 615 -3.74 -49.00 50.40
C VAL A 615 -5.09 -49.43 49.83
N VAL A 616 -5.40 -50.72 49.95
CA VAL A 616 -6.69 -51.28 49.54
C VAL A 616 -7.70 -51.06 50.65
N LYS A 617 -8.75 -50.27 50.38
CA LYS A 617 -9.72 -49.84 51.38
C LYS A 617 -10.83 -50.86 51.61
#